data_AF-A0A382S8Q9-F1
#
_entry.id   AF-A0A382S8Q9-F1
#
_cell.length_a   1.000
_cell.length_b   1.000
_cell.length_c   1.000
_cell.angle_alpha   90.00
_cell.angle_beta   90.00
_cell.angle_gamma   90.00
#
_symmetry.space_group_name_H-M   'P 1'
#
loop_
_entity.id
_entity.type
_entity.pdbx_description
1 polymer ?
#
loop_
_entity_poly.entity_id
_entity_poly.type
_entity_poly.pdbx_seq_one_letter_code
_entity_poly.pdbx_strand_id
1 'polypeptide(L)'
;MEVTADFGMMSNAGNKKVARAVSQSKNEKELRAKLDKISTMGGGKYSEAGDEDVIDMAINALGSGAKGMQLRPDAQVIVQLGGIEDRKKDGEVRTDDMKKTKVKHKDASAVRSALLGLKPAERDKYMRPLQKDQKSFKKTFNFILKQIKQFS
;
A
#
# COMPACT_ATOMS: atom_id res chain seq x y z
N MET A 1 8.44 18.39 8.50
CA MET A 1 6.99 18.18 8.70
C MET A 1 6.76 16.68 8.57
N GLU A 2 6.46 15.97 9.66
CA GLU A 2 6.09 14.54 9.59
C GLU A 2 4.84 14.45 8.73
N VAL A 3 4.96 13.87 7.53
CA VAL A 3 3.79 13.53 6.72
C VAL A 3 3.10 12.40 7.47
N THR A 4 2.12 12.78 8.28
CA THR A 4 1.28 11.83 9.01
C THR A 4 0.39 11.17 7.96
N ALA A 5 0.38 9.85 7.89
CA ALA A 5 -0.54 9.13 7.01
C ALA A 5 -1.98 9.59 7.30
N ASP A 6 -2.72 9.88 6.24
CA ASP A 6 -4.13 10.24 6.34
C ASP A 6 -4.92 8.95 6.50
N PHE A 7 -5.69 8.84 7.58
CA PHE A 7 -6.52 7.67 7.89
C PHE A 7 -8.00 7.95 7.66
N GLY A 8 -8.36 9.04 6.95
CA GLY A 8 -9.74 9.40 6.66
C GLY A 8 -10.47 10.10 7.80
N MET A 9 -9.77 10.50 8.87
CA MET A 9 -10.38 11.23 9.99
C MET A 9 -10.60 12.70 9.62
N MET A 10 -11.77 13.25 9.97
CA MET A 10 -12.09 14.66 9.74
C MET A 10 -11.19 15.61 10.56
N SER A 11 -10.66 15.12 11.69
CA SER A 11 -9.75 15.88 12.54
C SER A 11 -8.29 15.45 12.38
N ASN A 12 -7.40 16.44 12.14
CA ASN A 12 -5.95 16.24 12.17
C ASN A 12 -5.45 15.67 13.52
N ALA A 13 -6.12 15.99 14.64
CA ALA A 13 -5.81 15.40 15.94
C ALA A 13 -6.20 13.92 16.02
N GLY A 14 -7.28 13.52 15.35
CA GLY A 14 -7.72 12.14 15.21
C GLY A 14 -6.74 11.32 14.37
N ASN A 15 -6.39 11.83 13.18
CA ASN A 15 -5.40 11.19 12.30
C ASN A 15 -4.05 10.95 13.00
N LYS A 16 -3.55 11.91 13.79
CA LYS A 16 -2.32 11.73 14.58
C LYS A 16 -2.44 10.63 15.65
N LYS A 17 -3.61 10.47 16.26
CA LYS A 17 -3.84 9.40 17.25
C LYS A 17 -3.87 8.02 16.59
N VAL A 18 -4.54 7.89 15.45
CA VAL A 18 -4.56 6.65 14.66
C VAL A 18 -3.14 6.29 14.18
N ALA A 19 -2.40 7.26 13.62
CA ALA A 19 -1.00 7.07 13.21
C ALA A 19 -0.11 6.55 14.36
N ARG A 20 -0.26 7.13 15.56
CA ARG A 20 0.45 6.67 16.75
C ARG A 20 0.04 5.26 17.15
N ALA A 21 -1.26 4.96 17.16
CA ALA A 21 -1.78 3.62 17.47
C ALA A 21 -1.21 2.56 16.51
N VAL A 22 -1.18 2.84 15.21
CA VAL A 22 -0.55 2.00 14.19
C VAL A 22 0.94 1.79 14.51
N SER A 23 1.69 2.88 14.75
CA SER A 23 3.14 2.80 15.00
C SER A 23 3.56 2.04 16.26
N GLN A 24 2.65 1.93 17.24
CA GLN A 24 2.90 1.32 18.54
C GLN A 24 2.34 -0.10 18.66
N SER A 25 1.54 -0.56 17.69
CA SER A 25 0.91 -1.88 17.75
C SER A 25 1.79 -2.91 17.07
N LYS A 26 1.79 -4.15 17.59
CA LYS A 26 2.58 -5.25 17.03
C LYS A 26 1.76 -6.17 16.13
N ASN A 27 0.44 -6.15 16.31
CA ASN A 27 -0.51 -7.02 15.63
C ASN A 27 -1.89 -6.34 15.53
N GLU A 28 -2.76 -6.87 14.67
CA GLU A 28 -4.08 -6.31 14.40
C GLU A 28 -4.96 -6.22 15.66
N LYS A 29 -4.89 -7.23 16.55
CA LYS A 29 -5.67 -7.26 17.79
C LYS A 29 -5.34 -6.08 18.70
N GLU A 30 -4.05 -5.77 18.87
CA GLU A 30 -3.59 -4.60 19.63
C GLU A 30 -4.01 -3.29 18.97
N LEU A 31 -3.95 -3.23 17.63
CA LEU A 31 -4.37 -2.04 16.90
C LEU A 31 -5.86 -1.77 17.07
N ARG A 32 -6.72 -2.75 16.84
CA ARG A 32 -8.18 -2.62 17.00
C ARG A 32 -8.55 -2.15 18.42
N ALA A 33 -7.90 -2.70 19.45
CA ALA A 33 -8.13 -2.27 20.83
C ALA A 33 -7.70 -0.81 21.10
N LYS A 34 -6.68 -0.29 20.39
CA LYS A 34 -6.29 1.12 20.51
C LYS A 34 -7.20 2.04 19.71
N LEU A 35 -7.69 1.61 18.55
CA LEU A 35 -8.65 2.36 17.74
C LEU A 35 -9.99 2.51 18.47
N ASP A 36 -10.47 1.45 19.11
CA ASP A 36 -11.68 1.48 19.96
C ASP A 36 -11.53 2.42 21.17
N LYS A 37 -10.34 2.45 21.79
CA LYS A 37 -10.05 3.47 22.80
C LYS A 37 -10.08 4.87 22.22
N ILE A 38 -9.53 5.09 21.02
CA ILE A 38 -9.54 6.40 20.36
C ILE A 38 -10.98 6.82 20.03
N SER A 39 -11.82 5.91 19.53
CA SER A 39 -13.21 6.22 19.14
C SER A 39 -14.05 6.76 20.30
N THR A 40 -13.77 6.29 21.52
CA THR A 40 -14.45 6.71 22.74
C THR A 40 -13.80 7.93 23.43
N MET A 41 -12.61 8.38 22.99
CA MET A 41 -11.94 9.55 23.57
C MET A 41 -12.67 10.86 23.28
N GLY A 42 -12.58 11.81 24.23
CA GLY A 42 -13.10 13.16 24.05
C GLY A 42 -14.62 13.20 23.84
N GLY A 43 -15.35 12.23 24.39
CA GLY A 43 -16.81 12.14 24.27
C GLY A 43 -17.30 11.76 22.87
N GLY A 44 -16.56 10.93 22.14
CA GLY A 44 -16.93 10.52 20.77
C GLY A 44 -16.42 11.46 19.67
N LYS A 45 -15.57 12.44 20.01
CA LYS A 45 -14.94 13.37 19.06
C LYS A 45 -14.12 12.67 17.97
N TYR A 46 -13.69 11.44 18.21
CA TYR A 46 -12.91 10.64 17.27
C TYR A 46 -13.61 9.32 16.92
N SER A 47 -14.94 9.27 17.03
CA SER A 47 -15.76 8.08 16.77
C SER A 47 -15.43 7.40 15.44
N GLU A 48 -15.08 8.19 14.41
CA GLU A 48 -14.57 7.75 13.10
C GLU A 48 -13.41 6.74 13.19
N ALA A 49 -12.62 6.75 14.27
CA ALA A 49 -11.55 5.76 14.47
C ALA A 49 -12.08 4.33 14.64
N GLY A 50 -13.36 4.17 14.95
CA GLY A 50 -14.07 2.90 14.99
C GLY A 50 -14.74 2.51 13.68
N ASP A 51 -14.71 3.35 12.65
CA ASP A 51 -15.29 3.03 11.35
C ASP A 51 -14.44 1.98 10.64
N GLU A 52 -15.11 1.01 10.00
CA GLU A 52 -14.43 -0.10 9.31
C GLU A 52 -13.44 0.40 8.25
N ASP A 53 -13.75 1.51 7.55
CA ASP A 53 -12.83 2.11 6.57
C ASP A 53 -11.53 2.63 7.22
N VAL A 54 -11.62 3.26 8.40
CA VAL A 54 -10.46 3.78 9.15
C VAL A 54 -9.67 2.63 9.78
N ILE A 55 -10.37 1.61 10.29
CA ILE A 55 -9.78 0.39 10.84
C ILE A 55 -9.01 -0.37 9.76
N ASP A 56 -9.62 -0.61 8.60
CA ASP A 56 -8.98 -1.29 7.47
C ASP A 56 -7.75 -0.52 6.99
N MET A 57 -7.82 0.80 6.92
CA MET A 57 -6.69 1.64 6.54
C MET A 57 -5.55 1.55 7.58
N ALA A 58 -5.89 1.57 8.86
CA ALA A 58 -4.93 1.42 9.95
C ALA A 58 -4.29 0.02 9.98
N ILE A 59 -5.06 -1.04 9.73
CA ILE A 59 -4.56 -2.43 9.65
C ILE A 59 -3.62 -2.59 8.47
N ASN A 60 -3.98 -2.04 7.32
CA ASN A 60 -3.09 -2.01 6.15
C ASN A 60 -1.79 -1.27 6.45
N ALA A 61 -1.86 -0.13 7.15
CA ALA A 61 -0.68 0.62 7.57
C ALA A 61 0.18 -0.14 8.61
N LEU A 62 -0.43 -0.91 9.51
CA LEU A 62 0.28 -1.75 10.47
C LEU A 62 1.06 -2.88 9.80
N GLY A 63 0.47 -3.50 8.77
CA GLY A 63 1.13 -4.55 7.98
C GLY A 63 2.20 -4.01 7.04
N SER A 64 2.22 -2.70 6.79
CA SER A 64 3.20 -2.02 5.95
C SER A 64 4.36 -1.55 6.84
N GLY A 65 5.36 -2.40 7.04
CA GLY A 65 6.54 -2.11 7.87
C GLY A 65 7.45 -0.96 7.40
N ALA A 66 7.04 -0.20 6.38
CA ALA A 66 7.83 0.89 5.81
C ALA A 66 7.62 2.20 6.58
N LYS A 67 8.21 2.30 7.78
CA LYS A 67 8.48 3.62 8.37
C LYS A 67 9.46 4.38 7.46
N GLY A 68 8.94 5.27 6.62
CA GLY A 68 9.66 6.45 6.13
C GLY A 68 10.05 6.53 4.64
N MET A 69 9.83 5.50 3.81
CA MET A 69 10.30 5.55 2.40
C MET A 69 9.23 5.33 1.32
N GLN A 70 8.07 4.73 1.67
CA GLN A 70 6.94 4.57 0.74
C GLN A 70 6.19 5.88 0.43
N LEU A 71 6.48 6.94 1.18
CA LEU A 71 5.91 8.29 0.98
C LEU A 71 6.49 9.04 -0.23
N ARG A 72 7.37 8.40 -1.03
CA ARG A 72 7.91 9.04 -2.24
C ARG A 72 7.15 8.54 -3.48
N PRO A 73 6.68 9.42 -4.37
CA PRO A 73 5.95 9.04 -5.59
C PRO A 73 6.69 8.02 -6.47
N ASP A 74 8.03 8.08 -6.48
CA ASP A 74 8.96 7.19 -7.17
C ASP A 74 9.05 5.77 -6.57
N ALA A 75 8.64 5.59 -5.31
CA ALA A 75 8.59 4.28 -4.67
C ALA A 75 7.35 3.45 -5.10
N GLN A 76 6.37 4.07 -5.76
CA GLN A 76 5.22 3.32 -6.30
C GLN A 76 5.67 2.31 -7.35
N VAL A 77 5.20 1.07 -7.23
CA VAL A 77 5.57 -0.03 -8.15
C VAL A 77 5.29 0.33 -9.63
N ILE A 78 4.20 1.04 -9.93
CA ILE A 78 3.92 1.49 -11.32
C ILE A 78 5.01 2.41 -11.86
N VAL A 79 5.54 3.31 -11.03
CA VAL A 79 6.63 4.23 -11.42
C VAL A 79 7.94 3.46 -11.59
N GLN A 80 8.22 2.52 -10.69
CA GLN A 80 9.40 1.64 -10.82
C GLN A 80 9.33 0.79 -12.10
N LEU A 81 8.16 0.24 -12.43
CA LEU A 81 7.95 -0.49 -13.70
C LEU A 81 8.13 0.43 -14.92
N GLY A 82 7.67 1.68 -14.85
CA GLY A 82 7.89 2.68 -15.91
C GLY A 82 9.37 2.98 -16.12
N GLY A 83 10.12 3.15 -15.03
CA GLY A 83 11.57 3.35 -15.13
C GLY A 83 12.33 2.15 -15.69
N ILE A 84 11.80 0.92 -15.57
CA ILE A 84 12.37 -0.29 -16.21
C ILE A 84 12.08 -0.28 -17.72
N GLU A 85 10.86 0.10 -18.09
CA GLU A 85 10.43 0.26 -19.48
C GLU A 85 11.27 1.32 -20.21
N ASP A 86 11.42 2.51 -19.63
CA ASP A 86 12.19 3.62 -20.20
C ASP A 86 13.66 3.25 -20.40
N ARG A 87 14.23 2.50 -19.45
CA ARG A 87 15.62 2.04 -19.51
C ARG A 87 15.84 0.90 -20.52
N LYS A 88 14.77 0.30 -21.07
CA LYS A 88 14.79 -0.84 -22.01
C LYS A 88 15.70 -1.99 -21.56
N LYS A 89 15.84 -2.17 -20.24
CA LYS A 89 16.71 -3.16 -19.61
C LYS A 89 15.99 -3.77 -18.42
N ASP A 90 16.37 -4.99 -18.08
CA ASP A 90 15.90 -5.63 -16.87
C ASP A 90 16.28 -4.79 -15.64
N GLY A 91 15.42 -4.80 -14.64
CA GLY A 91 15.59 -3.97 -13.47
C GLY A 91 15.05 -4.62 -12.22
N GLU A 92 15.01 -3.84 -11.15
CA GLU A 92 14.58 -4.29 -9.84
C GLU A 92 13.39 -3.44 -9.38
N VAL A 93 12.36 -4.12 -8.89
CA VAL A 93 11.23 -3.50 -8.18
C VAL A 93 11.42 -3.73 -6.70
N ARG A 94 11.34 -2.65 -5.91
CA ARG A 94 11.38 -2.69 -4.45
C ARG A 94 9.97 -2.61 -3.88
N THR A 95 9.66 -3.54 -2.99
CA THR A 95 8.40 -3.63 -2.24
C THR A 95 8.54 -3.03 -0.83
N ASP A 96 7.44 -2.91 -0.12
CA ASP A 96 7.34 -2.20 1.18
C ASP A 96 8.08 -2.93 2.30
N ASP A 97 8.25 -4.25 2.15
CA ASP A 97 9.17 -5.07 2.95
C ASP A 97 10.66 -4.77 2.67
N MET A 98 10.95 -3.72 1.90
CA MET A 98 12.26 -3.25 1.46
C MET A 98 13.03 -4.22 0.57
N LYS A 99 12.43 -5.35 0.18
CA LYS A 99 13.06 -6.34 -0.68
C LYS A 99 12.98 -5.94 -2.13
N LYS A 100 13.97 -6.39 -2.90
CA LYS A 100 14.05 -6.17 -4.33
C LYS A 100 13.71 -7.44 -5.08
N THR A 101 12.98 -7.31 -6.17
CA THR A 101 12.66 -8.40 -7.10
C THR A 101 13.11 -8.01 -8.49
N LYS A 102 13.91 -8.86 -9.12
CA LYS A 102 14.31 -8.69 -10.51
C LYS A 102 13.11 -8.92 -11.43
N VAL A 103 12.91 -8.01 -12.37
CA VAL A 103 11.82 -8.04 -13.34
C VAL A 103 12.39 -7.82 -14.73
N LYS A 104 11.95 -8.65 -15.69
CA LYS A 104 12.34 -8.51 -17.09
C LYS A 104 11.66 -7.30 -17.72
N HIS A 105 12.35 -6.60 -18.62
CA HIS A 105 11.80 -5.40 -19.25
C HIS A 105 10.45 -5.67 -19.96
N LYS A 106 10.35 -6.80 -20.69
CA LYS A 106 9.15 -7.18 -21.44
C LYS A 106 7.95 -7.41 -20.51
N ASP A 107 8.20 -8.14 -19.43
CA ASP A 107 7.18 -8.45 -18.44
C ASP A 107 6.75 -7.19 -17.67
N ALA A 108 7.69 -6.29 -17.36
CA ALA A 108 7.40 -5.01 -16.71
C ALA A 108 6.51 -4.11 -17.56
N SER A 109 6.81 -3.95 -18.85
CA SER A 109 6.02 -3.14 -19.79
C SER A 109 4.62 -3.71 -19.99
N ALA A 110 4.49 -5.05 -20.12
CA ALA A 110 3.19 -5.71 -20.26
C ALA A 110 2.32 -5.52 -19.00
N VAL A 111 2.86 -5.77 -17.81
CA VAL A 111 2.13 -5.59 -16.55
C VAL A 111 1.77 -4.12 -16.31
N ARG A 112 2.67 -3.19 -16.59
CA ARG A 112 2.40 -1.75 -16.47
C ARG A 112 1.27 -1.32 -17.40
N SER A 113 1.32 -1.72 -18.67
CA SER A 113 0.29 -1.40 -19.65
C SER A 113 -1.07 -1.96 -19.26
N ALA A 114 -1.11 -3.21 -18.78
CA ALA A 114 -2.34 -3.82 -18.26
C ALA A 114 -2.89 -3.05 -17.05
N LEU A 115 -2.04 -2.64 -16.10
CA LEU A 115 -2.45 -1.86 -14.93
C LEU A 115 -2.98 -0.46 -15.31
N LEU A 116 -2.37 0.18 -16.31
CA LEU A 116 -2.82 1.50 -16.80
C LEU A 116 -4.09 1.42 -17.63
N GLY A 117 -4.37 0.28 -18.28
CA GLY A 117 -5.63 0.02 -18.97
C GLY A 117 -6.83 -0.19 -18.04
N LEU A 118 -6.59 -0.48 -16.75
CA LEU A 118 -7.65 -0.65 -15.76
C LEU A 118 -8.14 0.70 -15.21
N LYS A 119 -9.44 0.75 -14.87
CA LYS A 119 -10.01 1.89 -14.15
C LYS A 119 -9.27 2.10 -12.82
N PRO A 120 -9.14 3.35 -12.33
CA PRO A 120 -8.40 3.65 -11.10
C PRO A 120 -8.79 2.76 -9.90
N ALA A 121 -10.09 2.55 -9.67
CA ALA A 121 -10.58 1.70 -8.58
C ALA A 121 -10.20 0.21 -8.70
N GLU A 122 -10.09 -0.31 -9.93
CA GLU A 122 -9.70 -1.71 -10.18
C GLU A 122 -8.18 -1.86 -10.08
N ARG A 123 -7.44 -0.88 -10.60
CA ARG A 123 -5.98 -0.80 -10.49
C ARG A 123 -5.54 -0.75 -9.03
N ASP A 124 -6.26 -0.05 -8.17
CA ASP A 124 -5.96 0.04 -6.74
C ASP A 124 -5.94 -1.33 -6.05
N LYS A 125 -6.83 -2.24 -6.46
CA LYS A 125 -6.89 -3.62 -5.94
C LYS A 125 -5.62 -4.43 -6.25
N TYR A 126 -4.97 -4.18 -7.39
CA TYR A 126 -3.73 -4.84 -7.78
C TYR A 126 -2.49 -4.09 -7.29
N MET A 127 -2.57 -2.77 -7.15
CA MET A 127 -1.48 -1.92 -6.65
C MET A 127 -1.11 -2.27 -5.21
N ARG A 128 -2.10 -2.43 -4.34
CA ARG A 128 -1.89 -2.76 -2.92
C ARG A 128 -1.03 -4.02 -2.71
N PRO A 129 -1.35 -5.20 -3.28
CA PRO A 129 -0.53 -6.40 -3.10
C PRO A 129 0.79 -6.36 -3.88
N LEU A 130 0.88 -5.60 -4.98
CA LEU A 130 2.14 -5.39 -5.68
C LEU A 130 3.14 -4.60 -4.84
N GLN A 131 2.68 -3.66 -4.02
CA GLN A 131 3.54 -2.84 -3.17
C GLN A 131 3.91 -3.56 -1.87
N LYS A 132 2.96 -4.26 -1.24
CA LYS A 132 3.06 -4.83 0.12
C LYS A 132 4.35 -5.59 0.45
N ASP A 133 4.67 -6.66 -0.27
CA ASP A 133 5.82 -7.51 0.06
C ASP A 133 6.27 -8.34 -1.15
N GLN A 134 7.47 -8.90 -1.11
CA GLN A 134 8.02 -9.66 -2.23
C GLN A 134 7.17 -10.87 -2.63
N LYS A 135 6.51 -11.55 -1.69
CA LYS A 135 5.67 -12.73 -2.01
C LYS A 135 4.39 -12.29 -2.70
N SER A 136 3.72 -11.27 -2.16
CA SER A 136 2.51 -10.67 -2.72
C SER A 136 2.78 -10.06 -4.09
N PHE A 137 3.93 -9.41 -4.28
CA PHE A 137 4.39 -8.92 -5.57
C PHE A 137 4.53 -10.07 -6.57
N LYS A 138 5.35 -11.09 -6.27
CA LYS A 138 5.55 -12.23 -7.20
C LYS A 138 4.25 -12.91 -7.57
N LYS A 139 3.35 -13.13 -6.60
CA LYS A 139 2.05 -13.77 -6.82
C LYS A 139 1.18 -12.93 -7.76
N THR A 140 1.03 -11.64 -7.46
CA THR A 140 0.17 -10.74 -8.23
C THR A 140 0.75 -10.45 -9.62
N PHE A 141 2.06 -10.22 -9.70
CA PHE A 141 2.78 -9.99 -10.95
C PHE A 141 2.66 -11.19 -11.90
N ASN A 142 2.88 -12.40 -11.40
CA ASN A 142 2.72 -13.62 -12.20
C ASN A 142 1.26 -13.88 -12.59
N PHE A 143 0.30 -13.56 -11.71
CA PHE A 143 -1.12 -13.66 -12.01
C PHE A 143 -1.49 -12.74 -13.18
N ILE A 144 -1.11 -11.46 -13.13
CA ILE A 144 -1.37 -10.49 -14.20
C ILE A 144 -0.70 -10.95 -15.51
N LEU A 145 0.57 -11.36 -15.46
CA LEU A 145 1.27 -11.90 -16.63
C LEU A 145 0.56 -13.10 -17.25
N LYS A 146 0.05 -14.02 -16.42
CA LYS A 146 -0.68 -15.19 -16.90
C LYS A 146 -1.98 -14.77 -17.58
N GLN A 147 -2.72 -13.83 -17.00
CA GLN A 147 -3.92 -13.29 -17.62
C GLN A 147 -3.61 -12.65 -18.97
N ILE A 148 -2.58 -11.80 -19.07
CA ILE A 148 -2.16 -11.18 -20.34
C ILE A 148 -1.84 -12.25 -21.40
N LYS A 149 -1.08 -13.29 -21.03
CA LYS A 149 -0.72 -14.38 -21.96
C LYS A 149 -1.90 -15.27 -22.36
N GLN A 150 -2.98 -15.26 -21.59
CA GLN A 150 -4.18 -16.04 -21.89
C GLN A 150 -5.13 -15.32 -22.86
N PHE A 151 -4.95 -14.00 -23.02
CA PHE A 151 -5.72 -13.15 -23.93
C PHE A 151 -4.89 -12.57 -25.09
N SER A 152 -3.64 -13.01 -25.26
CA SER A 152 -2.72 -12.63 -26.35
C SER A 152 -2.44 -13.82 -27.26
#